data_AF-A0A6A9QLH8-F1
#
_entry.id   AF-A0A6A9QLH8-F1
#
_cell.length_a   1.000
_cell.length_b   1.000
_cell.length_c   1.000
_cell.angle_alpha   90.00
_cell.angle_beta   90.00
_cell.angle_gamma   90.00
#
_symmetry.space_group_name_H-M   'P 1'
#
loop_
_entity.id
_entity.type
_entity.pdbx_description
1 polymer ?
#
loop_
_entity_poly.entity_id
_entity_poly.type
_entity_poly.pdbx_seq_one_letter_code
_entity_poly.pdbx_strand_id
1 'polypeptide(L)'
;MNSEKLNVGCTNIGRTLALMPNGDVKICCGHPIFQYVDDPNDLYLIGNIMREDLVSMVKKAQSVLLYWWIHFLGPKKILEKIGAKESGFTSIYHACNVIAKNKEYQNRIYEYIEKHKFEIFINDIILSDNIIRLENVIRSIGLMDKLRKRYNSTSQ
;
A
#
# COMPACT_ATOMS: atom_id res chain seq x y z
N MET A 1 -10.62 4.97 -21.62
CA MET A 1 -10.53 4.08 -20.43
C MET A 1 -10.26 4.96 -19.22
N ASN A 2 -11.13 5.00 -18.20
CA ASN A 2 -11.09 6.01 -17.13
C ASN A 2 -9.78 5.96 -16.32
N SER A 3 -8.95 7.00 -16.47
CA SER A 3 -7.69 7.18 -15.72
C SER A 3 -7.89 7.22 -14.21
N GLU A 4 -9.10 7.52 -13.74
CA GLU A 4 -9.49 7.59 -12.34
C GLU A 4 -9.32 6.26 -11.59
N LYS A 5 -9.52 5.11 -12.25
CA LYS A 5 -9.37 3.79 -11.60
C LYS A 5 -7.90 3.45 -11.25
N LEU A 6 -6.95 4.17 -11.81
CA LEU A 6 -5.51 3.99 -11.57
C LEU A 6 -4.97 4.93 -10.49
N ASN A 7 -5.77 5.92 -10.09
CA ASN A 7 -5.41 6.95 -9.11
C ASN A 7 -5.82 6.56 -7.67
N VAL A 8 -6.05 5.27 -7.42
CA VAL A 8 -6.45 4.72 -6.13
C VAL A 8 -5.35 3.83 -5.56
N GLY A 9 -5.31 3.74 -4.23
CA GLY A 9 -4.42 2.87 -3.50
C GLY A 9 -4.68 1.38 -3.70
N CYS A 10 -3.66 0.55 -3.45
CA CYS A 10 -3.80 -0.91 -3.50
C CYS A 10 -4.29 -1.45 -2.15
N THR A 11 -5.58 -1.75 -2.02
CA THR A 11 -6.15 -2.23 -0.75
C THR A 11 -5.63 -3.60 -0.30
N ASN A 12 -5.03 -4.37 -1.21
CA ASN A 12 -4.50 -5.70 -0.92
C ASN A 12 -3.09 -5.68 -0.32
N ILE A 13 -2.28 -4.65 -0.60
CA ILE A 13 -0.95 -4.57 -0.01
C ILE A 13 -1.10 -4.39 1.51
N GLY A 14 -0.38 -5.19 2.29
CA GLY A 14 -0.48 -5.17 3.75
C GLY A 14 -1.67 -5.93 4.34
N ARG A 15 -2.62 -6.40 3.51
CA ARG A 15 -3.81 -7.16 3.94
C ARG A 15 -3.85 -8.58 3.43
N THR A 16 -3.14 -8.85 2.34
CA THR A 16 -3.03 -10.18 1.74
C THR A 16 -1.57 -10.61 1.76
N LEU A 17 -1.34 -11.86 2.16
CA LEU A 17 -0.03 -12.50 2.11
C LEU A 17 -0.05 -13.56 1.03
N ALA A 18 1.00 -13.59 0.22
CA ALA A 18 1.27 -14.69 -0.71
C ALA A 18 2.39 -15.55 -0.13
N LEU A 19 2.12 -16.84 0.08
CA LEU A 19 3.11 -17.83 0.46
C LEU A 19 3.57 -18.58 -0.79
N MET A 20 4.86 -18.50 -1.07
CA MET A 20 5.49 -19.15 -2.23
C MET A 20 5.92 -20.59 -1.88
N PRO A 21 6.05 -21.49 -2.88
CA PRO A 21 6.47 -22.88 -2.64
C PRO A 21 7.85 -23.04 -1.98
N ASN A 22 8.75 -22.07 -2.15
CA ASN A 22 10.07 -22.02 -1.50
C ASN A 22 10.02 -21.49 -0.04
N GLY A 23 8.81 -21.22 0.48
CA GLY A 23 8.58 -20.67 1.82
C GLY A 23 8.63 -19.14 1.89
N ASP A 24 8.92 -18.43 0.81
CA ASP A 24 8.93 -16.97 0.82
C ASP A 24 7.53 -16.40 1.06
N VAL A 25 7.45 -15.37 1.89
CA VAL A 25 6.21 -14.66 2.21
C VAL A 25 6.27 -13.27 1.60
N LYS A 26 5.28 -12.92 0.79
CA LYS A 26 5.18 -11.62 0.13
C LYS A 26 3.93 -10.86 0.60
N ILE A 27 4.05 -9.54 0.72
CA ILE A 27 3.00 -8.63 1.24
C ILE A 27 2.02 -8.12 0.17
N CYS A 28 2.12 -8.67 -1.04
CA CYS A 28 1.36 -8.28 -2.22
C CYS A 28 0.72 -9.52 -2.86
N CYS A 29 -0.40 -9.33 -3.55
CA CYS A 29 -1.13 -10.39 -4.26
C CYS A 29 -1.13 -10.23 -5.79
N GLY A 30 -0.42 -9.22 -6.31
CA GLY A 30 -0.44 -8.86 -7.73
C GLY A 30 0.57 -9.62 -8.57
N HIS A 31 0.54 -9.39 -9.89
CA HIS A 31 1.49 -9.97 -10.85
C HIS A 31 2.99 -9.92 -10.48
N PRO A 32 3.51 -8.91 -9.75
CA PRO A 32 4.92 -8.91 -9.37
C PRO A 32 5.36 -10.16 -8.59
N ILE A 33 4.48 -10.82 -7.83
CA ILE A 33 4.87 -11.96 -6.97
C ILE A 33 5.52 -13.12 -7.75
N PHE A 34 5.10 -13.34 -9.00
CA PHE A 34 5.58 -14.43 -9.84
C PHE A 34 6.86 -14.08 -10.63
N GLN A 35 7.23 -12.79 -10.67
CA GLN A 35 8.33 -12.32 -11.51
C GLN A 35 9.66 -12.20 -10.74
N TYR A 36 9.63 -12.30 -9.42
CA TYR A 36 10.78 -12.15 -8.52
C TYR A 36 10.88 -13.32 -7.55
N VAL A 37 10.77 -14.54 -8.08
CA VAL A 37 11.08 -15.73 -7.28
C VAL A 37 12.61 -15.77 -7.12
N ASP A 38 13.09 -15.87 -5.88
CA ASP A 38 14.51 -15.89 -5.52
C ASP A 38 15.32 -14.59 -5.79
N ASP A 39 14.65 -13.44 -5.98
CA ASP A 39 15.35 -12.14 -6.02
C ASP A 39 15.53 -11.59 -4.59
N PRO A 40 16.77 -11.43 -4.10
CA PRO A 40 17.02 -10.84 -2.77
C PRO A 40 16.57 -9.38 -2.67
N ASN A 41 16.28 -8.73 -3.81
CA ASN A 41 15.79 -7.37 -3.89
C ASN A 41 14.30 -7.29 -4.28
N ASP A 42 13.54 -8.36 -4.09
CA ASP A 42 12.09 -8.31 -4.24
C ASP A 42 11.50 -7.33 -3.22
N LEU A 43 10.96 -6.23 -3.73
CA LEU A 43 10.34 -5.16 -2.97
C LEU A 43 9.21 -5.64 -2.04
N TYR A 44 8.54 -6.73 -2.42
CA TYR A 44 7.37 -7.24 -1.72
C TYR A 44 7.67 -8.44 -0.83
N LEU A 45 8.91 -8.95 -0.82
CA LEU A 45 9.35 -10.02 0.07
C LEU A 45 9.47 -9.47 1.50
N ILE A 46 8.82 -10.14 2.45
CA ILE A 46 8.85 -9.76 3.87
C ILE A 46 9.53 -10.79 4.76
N GLY A 47 9.94 -11.92 4.18
CA GLY A 47 10.73 -12.96 4.84
C GLY A 47 10.39 -14.36 4.30
N ASN A 48 10.79 -15.39 5.03
CA ASN A 48 10.55 -16.79 4.66
C ASN A 48 10.05 -17.57 5.88
N ILE A 49 8.93 -18.28 5.72
CA ILE A 49 8.22 -18.97 6.81
C ILE A 49 9.02 -20.10 7.44
N MET A 50 10.02 -20.64 6.73
CA MET A 50 10.89 -21.69 7.24
C MET A 50 12.00 -21.13 8.13
N ARG A 51 12.21 -19.80 8.13
CA ARG A 51 13.29 -19.11 8.85
C ARG A 51 12.80 -18.15 9.92
N GLU A 52 11.64 -17.53 9.72
CA GLU A 52 11.10 -16.49 10.58
C GLU A 52 9.61 -16.72 10.89
N ASP A 53 9.17 -16.28 12.08
CA ASP A 53 7.76 -16.29 12.48
C ASP A 53 6.92 -15.33 11.63
N LEU A 54 5.75 -15.80 11.19
CA LEU A 54 4.81 -15.02 10.37
C LEU A 54 4.37 -13.72 11.03
N VAL A 55 4.10 -13.74 12.33
CA VAL A 55 3.65 -12.57 13.08
C VAL A 55 4.73 -11.49 13.07
N SER A 56 5.99 -11.87 13.29
CA SER A 56 7.15 -10.98 13.26
C SER A 56 7.37 -10.41 11.86
N MET A 57 7.28 -11.23 10.81
CA MET A 57 7.37 -10.76 9.42
C MET A 57 6.28 -9.71 9.11
N VAL A 58 5.04 -9.98 9.52
CA VAL A 58 3.91 -9.05 9.32
C VAL A 58 4.11 -7.75 10.11
N LYS A 59 4.55 -7.84 11.38
CA LYS A 59 4.83 -6.64 12.20
C LYS A 59 5.94 -5.78 11.59
N LYS A 60 7.02 -6.39 11.09
CA LYS A 60 8.07 -5.69 10.35
C LYS A 60 7.49 -4.99 9.12
N ALA A 61 6.73 -5.72 8.30
CA ALA A 61 6.10 -5.18 7.09
C ALA A 61 5.16 -3.99 7.40
N GLN A 62 4.38 -4.07 8.48
CA GLN A 62 3.49 -2.99 8.92
C GLN A 62 4.24 -1.72 9.37
N SER A 63 5.56 -1.79 9.61
CA SER A 63 6.37 -0.60 9.88
C SER A 63 6.92 0.07 8.60
N VAL A 64 6.79 -0.57 7.44
CA VAL A 64 7.37 -0.10 6.18
C VAL A 64 6.45 0.97 5.56
N LEU A 65 6.93 2.22 5.56
CA LEU A 65 6.17 3.37 5.06
C LEU A 65 5.75 3.22 3.59
N LEU A 66 6.60 2.61 2.76
CA LEU A 66 6.30 2.37 1.35
C LEU A 66 5.01 1.54 1.16
N TYR A 67 4.79 0.53 1.99
CA TYR A 67 3.59 -0.31 1.85
C TYR A 67 2.32 0.46 2.17
N TRP A 68 2.36 1.30 3.20
CA TRP A 68 1.25 2.23 3.49
C TRP A 68 1.06 3.26 2.39
N TRP A 69 2.13 3.78 1.82
CA TRP A 69 2.06 4.74 0.74
C TRP A 69 1.40 4.13 -0.51
N ILE A 70 1.77 2.90 -0.87
CA ILE A 70 1.12 2.14 -1.95
C ILE A 70 -0.34 1.83 -1.59
N HIS A 71 -0.63 1.52 -0.32
CA HIS A 71 -1.99 1.22 0.15
C HIS A 71 -2.94 2.41 0.03
N PHE A 72 -2.49 3.61 0.41
CA PHE A 72 -3.35 4.79 0.48
C PHE A 72 -3.30 5.64 -0.79
N LEU A 73 -2.11 5.93 -1.29
CA LEU A 73 -1.92 6.81 -2.45
C LEU A 73 -1.98 6.04 -3.77
N GLY A 74 -1.32 4.88 -3.81
CA GLY A 74 -1.25 4.01 -4.99
C GLY A 74 0.02 4.19 -5.82
N PRO A 75 0.44 3.13 -6.54
CA PRO A 75 1.73 3.07 -7.22
C PRO A 75 1.88 4.10 -8.34
N LYS A 76 0.81 4.43 -9.07
CA LYS A 76 0.86 5.41 -10.15
C LYS A 76 1.17 6.81 -9.63
N LYS A 77 0.46 7.26 -8.59
CA LYS A 77 0.70 8.57 -7.97
C LYS A 77 2.09 8.66 -7.34
N ILE A 78 2.60 7.55 -6.78
CA ILE A 78 3.99 7.48 -6.29
C ILE A 78 4.98 7.72 -7.45
N LEU A 79 4.79 7.03 -8.58
CA LEU A 79 5.61 7.22 -9.78
C LEU A 79 5.56 8.68 -10.28
N GLU A 80 4.39 9.31 -10.27
CA GLU A 80 4.24 10.74 -10.61
C GLU A 80 5.01 11.63 -9.63
N LYS A 81 4.89 11.39 -8.32
CA LYS A 81 5.58 12.17 -7.26
C LYS A 81 7.11 12.09 -7.34
N ILE A 82 7.64 10.91 -7.65
CA ILE A 82 9.10 10.78 -7.83
C ILE A 82 9.58 11.34 -9.17
N GLY A 83 8.67 11.76 -10.07
CA GLY A 83 8.97 12.31 -11.40
C GLY A 83 9.25 11.25 -12.47
N ALA A 84 8.66 10.06 -12.36
CA ALA A 84 8.76 9.04 -13.41
C ALA A 84 8.04 9.51 -14.68
N LYS A 85 8.65 9.29 -15.85
CA LYS A 85 8.09 9.68 -17.15
C LYS A 85 7.23 8.58 -17.78
N GLU A 86 7.15 7.42 -17.13
CA GLU A 86 6.44 6.27 -17.65
C GLU A 86 4.93 6.52 -17.66
N SER A 87 4.28 6.13 -18.75
CA SER A 87 2.86 6.37 -19.00
C SER A 87 2.21 5.10 -19.55
N GLY A 88 0.88 5.12 -19.72
CA GLY A 88 0.17 3.96 -20.27
C GLY A 88 -0.04 2.80 -19.29
N PHE A 89 -0.02 3.07 -17.97
CA PHE A 89 -0.40 2.06 -16.99
C PHE A 89 -1.81 1.53 -17.26
N THR A 90 -1.94 0.21 -17.34
CA THR A 90 -3.21 -0.47 -17.62
C THR A 90 -3.93 -0.91 -16.36
N SER A 91 -3.22 -1.00 -15.23
CA SER A 91 -3.75 -1.36 -13.91
C SER A 91 -2.80 -0.93 -12.78
N ILE A 92 -3.30 -0.97 -11.55
CA ILE A 92 -2.48 -0.79 -10.33
C ILE A 92 -1.35 -1.82 -10.29
N TYR A 93 -1.64 -3.08 -10.66
CA TYR A 93 -0.63 -4.15 -10.71
C TYR A 93 0.46 -3.87 -11.73
N HIS A 94 0.12 -3.29 -12.88
CA HIS A 94 1.11 -2.88 -13.88
C HIS A 94 2.03 -1.81 -13.31
N ALA A 95 1.51 -0.77 -12.65
CA ALA A 95 2.33 0.25 -12.01
C ALA A 95 3.21 -0.31 -10.86
N CYS A 96 2.66 -1.20 -10.01
CA CYS A 96 3.44 -1.93 -9.00
C CYS A 96 4.58 -2.76 -9.61
N ASN A 97 4.34 -3.36 -10.78
CA ASN A 97 5.34 -4.13 -11.51
C ASN A 97 6.44 -3.23 -12.09
N VAL A 98 6.08 -2.06 -12.60
CA VAL A 98 7.05 -1.06 -13.08
C VAL A 98 7.97 -0.62 -11.95
N ILE A 99 7.42 -0.31 -10.77
CA ILE A 99 8.23 0.00 -9.57
C ILE A 99 9.17 -1.17 -9.24
N ALA A 100 8.66 -2.41 -9.23
CA ALA A 100 9.45 -3.57 -8.88
C ALA A 100 10.55 -3.90 -9.91
N LYS A 101 10.36 -3.59 -11.20
CA LYS A 101 11.35 -3.85 -12.27
C LYS A 101 12.43 -2.78 -12.33
N ASN A 102 12.08 -1.54 -12.01
CA ASN A 102 12.96 -0.42 -12.26
C ASN A 102 13.72 -0.02 -11.00
N LYS A 103 15.01 -0.36 -10.93
CA LYS A 103 15.89 -0.04 -9.80
C LYS A 103 16.10 1.46 -9.62
N GLU A 104 16.10 2.24 -10.70
CA GLU A 104 16.16 3.70 -10.61
C GLU A 104 14.93 4.24 -9.88
N TYR A 105 13.73 3.71 -10.19
CA TYR A 105 12.51 4.12 -9.51
C TYR A 105 12.48 3.67 -8.05
N GLN A 106 12.99 2.48 -7.72
CA GLN A 106 13.13 2.06 -6.33
C GLN A 106 14.03 3.01 -5.54
N ASN A 107 15.20 3.34 -6.08
CA ASN A 107 16.13 4.26 -5.44
C ASN A 107 15.50 5.65 -5.24
N ARG A 108 14.85 6.19 -6.26
CA ARG A 108 14.14 7.48 -6.18
C ARG A 108 13.00 7.45 -5.16
N ILE A 109 12.28 6.34 -5.05
CA ILE A 109 11.24 6.15 -4.02
C ILE A 109 11.86 6.17 -2.63
N TYR A 110 12.94 5.43 -2.40
CA TYR A 110 13.61 5.41 -1.10
C TYR A 110 14.20 6.77 -0.73
N GLU A 111 14.84 7.45 -1.67
CA GLU A 111 15.33 8.82 -1.47
C GLU A 111 14.20 9.80 -1.15
N TYR A 112 13.08 9.68 -1.85
CA TYR A 112 11.91 10.53 -1.61
C TYR A 112 11.31 10.26 -0.23
N ILE A 113 11.16 8.99 0.15
CA ILE A 113 10.70 8.60 1.49
C ILE A 113 11.60 9.18 2.56
N GLU A 114 12.92 9.08 2.41
CA GLU A 114 13.85 9.58 3.43
C GLU A 114 13.73 11.09 3.62
N LYS A 115 13.58 11.84 2.51
CA LYS A 115 13.46 13.30 2.52
C LYS A 115 12.08 13.80 2.99
N HIS A 116 11.01 13.04 2.71
CA HIS A 116 9.62 13.49 2.86
C HIS A 116 8.77 12.62 3.80
N LYS A 117 9.39 11.78 4.65
CA LYS A 117 8.67 10.80 5.50
C LYS A 117 7.47 11.38 6.27
N PHE A 118 7.61 12.56 6.85
CA PHE A 118 6.56 13.19 7.63
C PHE A 118 5.41 13.70 6.74
N GLU A 119 5.76 14.31 5.60
CA GLU A 119 4.79 14.77 4.62
C GLU A 119 3.97 13.61 4.04
N ILE A 120 4.64 12.51 3.68
CA ILE A 120 3.98 11.28 3.21
C ILE A 120 3.03 10.75 4.28
N PHE A 121 3.49 10.65 5.52
CA PHE A 121 2.67 10.13 6.61
C PHE A 121 1.42 10.96 6.85
N ILE A 122 1.54 12.29 6.93
CA ILE A 122 0.40 13.16 7.20
C ILE A 122 -0.50 13.27 5.97
N ASN A 123 0.04 13.67 4.83
CA ASN A 123 -0.78 14.07 3.68
C ASN A 123 -1.27 12.86 2.87
N ASP A 124 -0.41 11.86 2.66
CA ASP A 124 -0.71 10.76 1.76
C ASP A 124 -1.32 9.55 2.47
N ILE A 125 -1.19 9.46 3.80
CA ILE A 125 -1.70 8.34 4.60
C ILE A 125 -2.84 8.82 5.52
N ILE A 126 -2.56 9.67 6.51
CA ILE A 126 -3.55 10.09 7.51
C ILE A 126 -4.69 10.91 6.89
N LEU A 127 -4.36 11.88 6.04
CA LEU A 127 -5.32 12.76 5.37
C LEU A 127 -5.77 12.23 4.00
N SER A 128 -5.47 10.97 3.69
CA SER A 128 -5.77 10.42 2.37
C SER A 128 -7.27 10.50 2.05
N ASP A 129 -7.58 10.79 0.78
CA ASP A 129 -8.95 10.90 0.27
C ASP A 129 -9.81 9.67 0.57
N ASN A 130 -9.19 8.50 0.76
CA ASN A 130 -9.89 7.27 1.12
C ASN A 130 -10.50 7.35 2.53
N ILE A 131 -9.82 7.95 3.50
CA ILE A 131 -10.35 8.17 4.86
C ILE A 131 -11.45 9.23 4.83
N ILE A 132 -11.22 10.32 4.10
CA ILE A 132 -12.21 11.40 3.94
C ILE A 132 -13.47 10.90 3.22
N ARG A 133 -13.32 10.08 2.17
CA ARG A 133 -14.45 9.42 1.49
C ARG A 133 -15.17 8.46 2.42
N LEU A 134 -14.46 7.71 3.25
CA LEU A 134 -15.09 6.83 4.23
C LEU A 134 -15.91 7.63 5.24
N GLU A 135 -15.36 8.74 5.76
CA GLU A 135 -16.07 9.65 6.64
C GLU A 135 -17.33 10.22 5.98
N ASN A 136 -17.23 10.67 4.73
CA ASN A 136 -18.37 11.20 3.97
C ASN A 136 -19.44 10.13 3.70
N VAL A 137 -19.04 8.88 3.45
CA VAL A 137 -19.99 7.76 3.35
C VAL A 137 -20.64 7.52 4.72
N ILE A 138 -19.87 7.37 5.80
CA ILE A 138 -20.39 7.12 7.16
C ILE A 138 -21.34 8.24 7.61
N ARG A 139 -21.04 9.51 7.28
CA ARG A 139 -21.94 10.64 7.48
C ARG A 139 -23.21 10.53 6.63
N SER A 140 -23.09 10.18 5.34
CA SER A 140 -24.25 10.10 4.43
C SER A 140 -25.21 8.94 4.75
N ILE A 141 -24.73 7.84 5.32
CA ILE A 141 -25.57 6.74 5.83
C ILE A 141 -26.08 6.97 7.27
N GLY A 142 -25.85 8.14 7.86
CA GLY A 142 -26.30 8.50 9.21
C GLY A 142 -25.73 7.59 10.31
N LEU A 143 -24.62 6.90 10.03
CA LEU A 143 -24.07 5.88 10.92
C LEU A 143 -23.35 6.53 12.11
N MET A 144 -22.80 7.73 11.94
CA MET A 144 -22.24 8.53 13.05
C MET A 144 -23.31 8.90 14.08
N ASP A 145 -24.52 9.26 13.65
CA ASP A 145 -25.62 9.58 14.57
C ASP A 145 -26.11 8.34 15.33
N LYS A 146 -26.13 7.17 14.67
CA LYS A 146 -26.43 5.88 15.31
C LYS A 146 -25.33 5.47 16.31
N LEU A 147 -24.06 5.60 15.96
CA LEU A 147 -22.93 5.29 16.84
C LEU A 147 -22.87 6.24 18.05
N ARG A 148 -23.14 7.54 17.84
CA ARG A 148 -23.18 8.55 18.91
C ARG A 148 -24.34 8.31 19.88
N LYS A 149 -25.53 7.96 19.39
CA LYS A 149 -26.66 7.53 20.24
C LYS A 149 -26.32 6.28 21.05
N ARG A 150 -25.66 5.30 20.42
CA ARG A 150 -25.27 4.04 21.08
C ARG A 150 -24.22 4.26 22.18
N TYR A 151 -23.20 5.09 21.94
CA TYR A 151 -22.19 5.43 22.94
C TYR A 151 -22.77 6.17 24.15
N ASN A 152 -23.71 7.10 23.92
CA ASN A 152 -24.39 7.82 24.99
C ASN A 152 -25.38 6.94 25.78
N SER A 153 -25.87 5.83 25.22
CA SER A 153 -26.74 4.88 25.92
C SER A 153 -25.99 3.82 26.75
N THR A 154 -24.68 3.66 26.55
CA THR A 154 -23.84 2.71 27.34
C THR A 154 -23.07 3.40 28.47
N SER A 155 -23.21 4.72 28.62
CA SER A 155 -22.58 5.53 29.66
C SER A 155 -23.54 5.93 30.79
N GLN A 156 -24.69 5.24 30.90
CA GLN A 156 -25.62 5.25 32.04
C GLN A 156 -25.69 3.83 32.60
#